data_AF-A0A811L5I8-F1
#
_entry.id   AF-A0A811L5I8-F1
#
_cell.length_a   1.000
_cell.length_b   1.000
_cell.length_c   1.000
_cell.angle_alpha   90.00
_cell.angle_beta   90.00
_cell.angle_gamma   90.00
#
_symmetry.space_group_name_H-M   'P 1'
#
loop_
_entity.id
_entity.type
_entity.pdbx_description
1 polymer ?
#
loop_
_entity_poly.entity_id
_entity_poly.type
_entity_poly.pdbx_seq_one_letter_code
_entity_poly.pdbx_strand_id
1 'polypeptide(L)'
;MSDDTYICQICHIKVKRKLEKAHKVSKDHKKRLIALKQVQEKQQKIEEAKRKEEAQRQALKREAESDSDGEGPSVSAKRSKTEEIHAPSLAAMEVEPEEAEAEPTNGLPSDFFENRTDEEKQSKNLDEEFDKFMTEVKQIDRKETEAAEVEDEADAVRRDIDMIDEHIDMWKKMNELEKQKEVLMAEAKERLANEIEEDGEDEEEEDSDDDEEFDVNCIDWRARRV
;
A
#
# COMPACT_ATOMS: atom_id res chain seq x y z
N MET A 1 -7.40 48.84 28.87
CA MET A 1 -7.95 48.71 27.51
C MET A 1 -7.81 47.24 27.13
N SER A 2 -8.91 46.51 26.99
CA SER A 2 -8.86 45.09 26.65
C SER A 2 -8.44 44.96 25.19
N ASP A 3 -7.30 44.33 24.94
CA ASP A 3 -6.81 44.09 23.58
C ASP A 3 -7.72 43.08 22.88
N ASP A 4 -8.61 43.60 22.02
CA ASP A 4 -9.49 42.82 21.16
C ASP A 4 -8.66 41.98 20.18
N THR A 5 -8.44 40.71 20.53
CA THR A 5 -7.68 39.73 19.75
C THR A 5 -8.61 38.64 19.21
N TYR A 6 -8.33 38.17 17.99
CA TYR A 6 -9.01 37.13 17.25
C TYR A 6 -8.05 35.97 17.03
N ILE A 7 -8.50 34.74 17.27
CA ILE A 7 -7.71 33.54 16.99
C ILE A 7 -8.17 32.97 15.65
N CYS A 8 -7.25 32.90 14.69
CA CYS A 8 -7.54 32.22 13.44
C CYS A 8 -7.46 30.70 13.63
N GLN A 9 -8.56 29.98 13.44
CA GLN A 9 -8.56 28.52 13.57
C GLN A 9 -7.74 27.79 12.49
N ILE A 10 -7.59 28.38 11.29
CA ILE A 10 -6.78 27.78 10.21
C ILE A 10 -5.28 27.92 10.50
N CYS A 11 -4.88 29.08 11.06
CA CYS A 11 -3.48 29.39 11.30
C CYS A 11 -3.03 29.10 12.75
N HIS A 12 -3.96 28.87 13.67
CA HIS A 12 -3.73 28.78 15.11
C HIS A 12 -2.88 29.94 15.68
N ILE A 13 -3.09 31.16 15.16
CA ILE A 13 -2.41 32.38 15.63
C ILE A 13 -3.38 33.42 16.17
N LYS A 14 -2.94 34.15 17.20
CA LYS A 14 -3.61 35.33 17.75
C LYS A 14 -3.31 36.54 16.87
N VAL A 15 -4.35 37.15 16.31
CA VAL A 15 -4.30 38.34 15.44
C VAL A 15 -5.11 39.45 16.10
N LYS A 16 -4.65 40.71 16.04
CA LYS A 16 -5.48 41.84 16.51
C LYS A 16 -6.77 41.91 15.68
N ARG A 17 -7.93 42.15 16.30
CA ARG A 17 -9.24 42.17 15.61
C ARG A 17 -9.28 43.13 14.41
N LYS A 18 -8.58 44.27 14.49
CA LYS A 18 -8.44 45.23 13.38
C LYS A 18 -7.72 44.65 12.14
N LEU A 19 -6.88 43.63 12.31
CA LEU A 19 -6.11 42.99 11.25
C LEU A 19 -6.69 41.65 10.79
N GLU A 20 -7.84 41.24 11.32
CA GLU A 20 -8.50 39.97 10.98
C GLU A 20 -8.71 39.81 9.47
N LYS A 21 -9.26 40.86 8.82
CA LYS A 21 -9.51 40.84 7.37
C LYS A 21 -8.22 40.70 6.55
N ALA A 22 -7.16 41.40 6.97
CA ALA A 22 -5.85 41.31 6.31
C ALA A 22 -5.24 39.92 6.49
N HIS A 23 -5.37 39.33 7.68
CA HIS A 23 -4.91 37.97 7.95
C HIS A 23 -5.64 36.92 7.09
N LYS A 24 -6.96 37.00 6.96
CA LYS A 24 -7.75 36.07 6.10
C LYS A 24 -7.32 36.12 4.63
N VAL A 25 -6.82 37.26 4.15
CA VAL A 25 -6.36 37.44 2.76
C VAL A 25 -4.85 37.17 2.61
N SER A 26 -4.14 36.99 3.72
CA SER A 26 -2.68 36.77 3.73
C SER A 26 -2.27 35.52 2.95
N LYS A 27 -1.07 35.55 2.37
CA LYS A 27 -0.53 34.43 1.58
C LYS A 27 -0.44 33.15 2.43
N ASP A 28 -0.03 33.27 3.68
CA ASP A 28 0.14 32.10 4.56
C ASP A 28 -1.21 31.47 4.95
N HIS A 29 -2.22 32.29 5.23
CA HIS A 29 -3.57 31.79 5.49
C HIS A 29 -4.13 31.06 4.27
N LYS A 30 -4.00 31.64 3.07
CA LYS A 30 -4.44 31.00 1.82
C LYS A 30 -3.71 29.69 1.56
N LYS A 31 -2.39 29.64 1.75
CA LYS A 31 -1.61 28.40 1.61
C LYS A 31 -2.10 27.29 2.54
N ARG A 32 -2.31 27.61 3.83
CA ARG A 32 -2.82 26.65 4.83
C ARG A 32 -4.25 26.20 4.52
N LEU A 33 -5.11 27.10 4.06
CA LEU A 33 -6.48 26.79 3.65
C LEU A 33 -6.49 25.80 2.48
N ILE A 34 -5.64 26.01 1.47
CA ILE A 34 -5.50 25.08 0.33
C ILE A 34 -4.98 23.72 0.80
N ALA A 35 -3.96 23.70 1.67
CA ALA A 35 -3.42 22.46 2.21
C ALA A 35 -4.48 21.65 2.99
N LEU A 36 -5.27 22.32 3.84
CA LEU A 36 -6.37 21.67 4.56
C LEU A 36 -7.41 21.10 3.60
N LYS A 37 -7.77 21.82 2.53
CA LYS A 37 -8.70 21.34 1.51
C LYS A 37 -8.17 20.09 0.78
N GLN A 38 -6.87 20.07 0.46
CA GLN A 38 -6.22 18.91 -0.18
C GLN A 38 -6.20 17.69 0.75
N VAL A 39 -5.95 17.87 2.05
CA VAL A 39 -6.00 16.79 3.04
C VAL A 39 -7.43 16.23 3.14
N GLN A 40 -8.43 17.10 3.20
CA GLN A 40 -9.83 16.69 3.26
C GLN A 40 -10.26 15.90 2.02
N GLU A 41 -9.85 16.35 0.82
CA GLU A 41 -10.14 15.64 -0.43
C GLU A 41 -9.46 14.26 -0.48
N LYS A 42 -8.20 14.17 -0.02
CA LYS A 42 -7.50 12.89 0.09
C LYS A 42 -8.19 11.94 1.07
N GLN A 43 -8.64 12.42 2.22
CA GLN A 43 -9.40 11.61 3.17
C GLN A 43 -10.70 11.08 2.57
N GLN A 44 -11.46 11.91 1.84
CA GLN A 44 -12.68 11.47 1.16
C GLN A 44 -12.40 10.38 0.12
N LYS A 45 -11.33 10.51 -0.66
CA LYS A 45 -10.92 9.48 -1.64
C LYS A 45 -10.53 8.17 -0.96
N ILE A 46 -9.81 8.23 0.17
CA ILE A 46 -9.44 7.04 0.95
C ILE A 46 -10.68 6.35 1.51
N GLU A 47 -11.63 7.12 2.06
CA GLU A 47 -12.88 6.56 2.59
C GLU A 47 -13.74 5.93 1.49
N GLU A 48 -13.83 6.56 0.32
CA GLU A 48 -14.53 6.00 -0.82
C GLU A 48 -13.85 4.72 -1.36
N ALA A 49 -12.52 4.69 -1.41
CA ALA A 49 -11.76 3.51 -1.81
C ALA A 49 -11.98 2.35 -0.83
N LYS A 50 -11.92 2.61 0.49
CA LYS A 50 -12.23 1.61 1.53
C LYS A 50 -13.64 1.05 1.39
N ARG A 51 -14.63 1.91 1.13
CA ARG A 51 -16.02 1.48 0.91
C ARG A 51 -16.17 0.60 -0.34
N LYS A 52 -15.45 0.91 -1.42
CA LYS A 52 -15.45 0.10 -2.65
C LYS A 52 -14.76 -1.25 -2.43
N GLU A 53 -13.63 -1.28 -1.72
CA GLU A 53 -12.93 -2.52 -1.37
C GLU A 53 -13.80 -3.42 -0.49
N GLU A 54 -14.45 -2.87 0.53
CA GLU A 54 -15.34 -3.61 1.42
C GLU A 54 -16.55 -4.19 0.65
N ALA A 55 -17.15 -3.42 -0.25
CA ALA A 55 -18.24 -3.89 -1.10
C ALA A 55 -17.80 -5.03 -2.04
N GLN A 56 -16.59 -4.96 -2.60
CA GLN A 56 -16.03 -6.05 -3.42
C GLN A 56 -15.75 -7.31 -2.60
N ARG A 57 -15.17 -7.17 -1.40
CA ARG A 57 -14.96 -8.31 -0.47
C ARG A 57 -16.28 -8.98 -0.09
N GLN A 58 -17.34 -8.18 0.14
CA GLN A 58 -18.65 -8.72 0.48
C GLN A 58 -19.34 -9.41 -0.71
N ALA A 59 -19.12 -8.95 -1.94
CA ALA A 59 -19.61 -9.61 -3.15
C ALA A 59 -18.95 -10.97 -3.38
N LEU A 60 -17.61 -11.05 -3.28
CA LEU A 60 -16.87 -12.30 -3.42
C LEU A 60 -17.26 -13.35 -2.36
N LYS A 61 -17.58 -12.91 -1.14
CA LYS A 61 -18.05 -13.82 -0.08
C LYS A 61 -19.44 -14.42 -0.39
N ARG A 62 -20.33 -13.67 -1.05
CA ARG A 62 -21.66 -14.16 -1.44
C ARG A 62 -21.63 -15.18 -2.57
N GLU A 63 -20.67 -15.06 -3.48
CA GLU A 63 -20.48 -16.03 -4.57
C GLU A 63 -19.87 -17.36 -4.09
N ALA A 64 -19.11 -17.33 -2.99
CA ALA A 64 -18.59 -18.56 -2.36
C ALA A 64 -19.63 -19.34 -1.54
N GLU A 65 -20.75 -18.72 -1.16
CA GLU A 65 -21.81 -19.34 -0.34
C GLU A 65 -22.98 -19.89 -1.20
N SER A 66 -22.95 -19.72 -2.53
CA SER A 66 -23.98 -20.25 -3.46
C SER A 66 -23.61 -21.56 -4.17
N ASP A 67 -22.45 -22.16 -3.87
CA ASP A 67 -21.93 -23.36 -4.54
C ASP A 67 -21.62 -24.50 -3.55
N SER A 68 -22.58 -24.81 -2.66
CA SER A 68 -22.49 -25.99 -1.79
C SER A 68 -23.75 -26.85 -1.86
N ASP A 69 -23.98 -27.47 -3.01
CA ASP A 69 -24.75 -28.73 -3.13
C ASP A 69 -24.27 -29.45 -4.40
N GLY A 70 -23.31 -30.36 -4.26
CA GLY A 70 -22.83 -31.16 -5.39
C GLY A 70 -21.55 -31.94 -5.11
N GLU A 71 -21.73 -33.20 -4.70
CA GLU A 71 -20.87 -34.37 -4.89
C GLU A 71 -19.37 -34.18 -5.20
N GLY A 72 -18.52 -34.71 -4.31
CA GLY A 72 -17.09 -34.90 -4.57
C GLY A 72 -16.79 -35.89 -5.69
N PRO A 73 -15.57 -35.86 -6.23
CA PRO A 73 -14.73 -37.05 -6.21
C PRO A 73 -13.29 -36.72 -5.81
N SER A 74 -12.73 -37.48 -4.88
CA SER A 74 -11.80 -38.59 -5.15
C SER A 74 -10.39 -38.14 -5.61
N VAL A 75 -9.46 -38.35 -4.69
CA VAL A 75 -8.01 -38.48 -4.82
C VAL A 75 -7.46 -38.72 -6.22
N SER A 76 -6.41 -37.98 -6.60
CA SER A 76 -5.23 -38.54 -7.29
C SER A 76 -4.09 -37.52 -7.34
N ALA A 77 -3.07 -37.78 -6.52
CA ALA A 77 -1.75 -37.22 -6.68
C ALA A 77 -1.11 -37.72 -7.99
N LYS A 78 -0.58 -36.81 -8.82
CA LYS A 78 0.43 -37.13 -9.83
C LYS A 78 1.45 -36.00 -9.94
N ARG A 79 2.65 -36.30 -9.43
CA ARG A 79 3.94 -35.66 -9.76
C ARG A 79 4.28 -35.90 -11.22
N SER A 80 4.75 -34.86 -11.92
CA SER A 80 5.69 -34.89 -13.06
C SER A 80 5.66 -33.50 -13.69
N LYS A 81 6.71 -32.91 -14.25
CA LYS A 81 8.15 -33.13 -14.36
C LYS A 81 8.64 -31.88 -15.11
N THR A 82 9.72 -31.26 -14.66
CA THR A 82 10.40 -30.15 -15.33
C THR A 82 10.96 -30.62 -16.66
N GLU A 83 10.67 -29.92 -17.76
CA GLU A 83 11.42 -30.04 -19.02
C GLU A 83 11.87 -28.67 -19.50
N GLU A 84 13.19 -28.58 -19.64
CA GLU A 84 13.96 -27.47 -20.18
C GLU A 84 13.76 -27.41 -21.70
N ILE A 85 13.47 -26.22 -22.23
CA ILE A 85 13.49 -25.98 -23.67
C ILE A 85 14.89 -25.48 -24.04
N HIS A 86 15.71 -26.41 -24.51
CA HIS A 86 17.02 -26.12 -25.11
C HIS A 86 16.82 -25.67 -26.57
N ALA A 87 17.38 -24.51 -26.89
CA ALA A 87 17.45 -23.98 -28.26
C ALA A 87 18.26 -24.91 -29.19
N PRO A 88 17.89 -25.06 -30.48
CA PRO A 88 18.81 -25.55 -31.49
C PRO A 88 19.49 -24.37 -32.20
N SER A 89 20.80 -24.28 -31.96
CA SER A 89 21.75 -23.43 -32.68
C SER A 89 21.89 -23.86 -34.14
N LEU A 90 21.95 -22.86 -35.01
CA LEU A 90 22.43 -22.90 -36.40
C LEU A 90 23.81 -23.56 -36.49
N ALA A 91 23.99 -24.56 -37.37
CA ALA A 91 25.22 -24.87 -38.12
C ALA A 91 25.11 -26.22 -38.84
N ALA A 92 24.88 -26.19 -40.16
CA ALA A 92 25.42 -27.13 -41.17
C ALA A 92 24.66 -26.92 -42.50
N MET A 93 25.03 -25.88 -43.26
CA MET A 93 24.79 -25.87 -44.70
C MET A 93 25.99 -26.54 -45.36
N GLU A 94 25.80 -27.80 -45.76
CA GLU A 94 26.68 -28.51 -46.68
C GLU A 94 26.26 -28.12 -48.10
N VAL A 95 27.19 -27.50 -48.82
CA VAL A 95 27.03 -27.02 -50.19
C VAL A 95 27.55 -28.11 -51.12
N GLU A 96 26.67 -28.70 -51.93
CA GLU A 96 27.04 -29.49 -53.10
C GLU A 96 26.79 -28.66 -54.37
N PRO A 97 27.70 -28.62 -55.36
CA PRO A 97 27.49 -27.88 -56.60
C PRO A 97 26.98 -28.82 -57.70
N GLU A 98 25.82 -28.53 -58.29
CA GLU A 98 25.47 -29.06 -59.61
C GLU A 98 25.70 -27.98 -60.69
N GLU A 99 26.59 -28.32 -61.62
CA GLU A 99 26.80 -27.64 -62.89
C GLU A 99 25.58 -27.81 -63.80
N ALA A 100 25.15 -26.71 -64.42
CA ALA A 100 24.43 -26.76 -65.69
C ALA A 100 24.84 -25.54 -66.54
N GLU A 101 25.59 -25.82 -67.61
CA GLU A 101 25.87 -24.88 -68.70
C GLU A 101 24.59 -24.55 -69.48
N ALA A 102 24.35 -23.26 -69.78
CA ALA A 102 23.67 -22.84 -71.02
C ALA A 102 23.91 -21.36 -71.36
N GLU A 103 24.42 -21.15 -72.58
CA GLU A 103 24.62 -20.00 -73.48
C GLU A 103 24.22 -18.54 -73.10
N PRO A 104 24.98 -17.53 -73.60
CA PRO A 104 24.68 -16.11 -73.37
C PRO A 104 23.58 -15.61 -74.32
N THR A 105 22.32 -15.76 -73.93
CA THR A 105 21.22 -15.07 -74.60
C THR A 105 21.20 -13.60 -74.16
N ASN A 106 21.45 -12.68 -75.11
CA ASN A 106 21.30 -11.22 -74.96
C ASN A 106 19.82 -10.77 -74.81
N GLY A 107 19.07 -11.42 -73.94
CA GLY A 107 17.75 -10.99 -73.48
C GLY A 107 17.83 -10.74 -71.99
N LEU A 108 17.35 -9.59 -71.53
CA LEU A 108 17.14 -9.36 -70.09
C LEU A 108 16.41 -10.60 -69.52
N PRO A 109 16.84 -11.14 -68.35
CA PRO A 109 16.14 -12.24 -67.71
C PRO A 109 14.64 -11.93 -67.67
N SER A 110 13.77 -12.87 -68.03
CA SER A 110 12.32 -12.60 -68.09
C SER A 110 11.77 -12.10 -66.75
N ASP A 111 12.45 -12.44 -65.65
CA ASP A 111 12.18 -11.97 -64.28
C ASP A 111 12.55 -10.50 -63.99
N PHE A 112 13.33 -9.84 -64.86
CA PHE A 112 13.81 -8.49 -64.60
C PHE A 112 12.67 -7.45 -64.52
N PHE A 113 11.53 -7.71 -65.16
CA PHE A 113 10.35 -6.82 -65.14
C PHE A 113 9.17 -7.36 -64.30
N GLU A 114 9.15 -8.64 -63.92
CA GLU A 114 8.06 -9.26 -63.14
C GLU A 114 8.25 -9.12 -61.61
N ASN A 115 9.49 -8.98 -61.14
CA ASN A 115 9.82 -8.81 -59.71
C ASN A 115 9.23 -7.56 -59.04
N ARG A 116 8.81 -6.55 -59.81
CA ARG A 116 8.16 -5.34 -59.23
C ARG A 116 6.92 -5.67 -58.41
N THR A 117 6.19 -6.73 -58.78
CA THR A 117 4.97 -7.12 -58.05
C THR A 117 5.27 -7.97 -56.82
N ASP A 118 6.42 -8.65 -56.77
CA ASP A 118 6.87 -9.39 -55.60
C ASP A 118 7.57 -8.49 -54.59
N GLU A 119 8.28 -7.45 -55.03
CA GLU A 119 8.76 -6.36 -54.17
C GLU A 119 7.61 -5.65 -53.45
N GLU A 120 6.46 -5.43 -54.12
CA GLU A 120 5.26 -4.86 -53.48
C GLU A 120 4.56 -5.81 -52.49
N LYS A 121 4.68 -7.13 -52.66
CA LYS A 121 4.14 -8.11 -51.69
C LYS A 121 5.09 -8.30 -50.52
N GLN A 122 6.40 -8.31 -50.77
CA GLN A 122 7.43 -8.32 -49.74
C GLN A 122 7.40 -7.03 -48.91
N SER A 123 7.18 -5.87 -49.52
CA SER A 123 7.06 -4.61 -48.78
C SER A 123 5.80 -4.57 -47.90
N LYS A 124 4.65 -5.05 -48.40
CA LYS A 124 3.43 -5.19 -47.58
C LYS A 124 3.60 -6.19 -46.44
N ASN A 125 4.31 -7.30 -46.69
CA ASN A 125 4.61 -8.28 -45.65
C ASN A 125 5.57 -7.72 -44.59
N LEU A 126 6.58 -6.94 -44.99
CA LEU A 126 7.48 -6.23 -44.09
C LEU A 126 6.75 -5.14 -43.28
N ASP A 127 5.83 -4.39 -43.90
CA ASP A 127 5.02 -3.39 -43.19
C ASP A 127 4.11 -4.06 -42.15
N GLU A 128 3.49 -5.20 -42.48
CA GLU A 128 2.68 -5.97 -41.53
C GLU A 128 3.50 -6.55 -40.37
N GLU A 129 4.72 -7.03 -40.64
CA GLU A 129 5.64 -7.52 -39.60
C GLU A 129 6.18 -6.38 -38.73
N PHE A 130 6.43 -5.21 -39.32
CA PHE A 130 6.83 -4.02 -38.60
C PHE A 130 5.70 -3.51 -37.70
N ASP A 131 4.46 -3.50 -38.18
CA ASP A 131 3.28 -3.14 -37.37
C ASP A 131 3.10 -4.12 -36.20
N LYS A 132 3.25 -5.44 -36.44
CA LYS A 132 3.22 -6.44 -35.38
C LYS A 132 4.31 -6.20 -34.34
N PHE A 133 5.55 -5.96 -34.76
CA PHE A 133 6.66 -5.63 -33.88
C PHE A 133 6.38 -4.38 -33.04
N MET A 134 5.89 -3.30 -33.66
CA MET A 134 5.55 -2.06 -32.94
C MET A 134 4.40 -2.26 -31.96
N THR A 135 3.44 -3.14 -32.24
CA THR A 135 2.39 -3.51 -31.27
C THR A 135 2.94 -4.35 -30.12
N GLU A 136 3.90 -5.24 -30.39
CA GLU A 136 4.55 -6.05 -29.36
C GLU A 136 5.42 -5.19 -28.44
N VAL A 137 6.20 -4.26 -28.99
CA VAL A 137 6.97 -3.28 -28.20
C VAL A 137 6.05 -2.49 -27.28
N LYS A 138 4.93 -1.95 -27.79
CA LYS A 138 3.95 -1.25 -26.95
C LYS A 138 3.32 -2.13 -25.87
N GLN A 139 3.16 -3.42 -26.14
CA GLN A 139 2.68 -4.37 -25.15
C GLN A 139 3.73 -4.67 -24.08
N ILE A 140 5.01 -4.73 -24.45
CA ILE A 140 6.12 -4.88 -23.51
C ILE A 140 6.21 -3.65 -22.61
N ASP A 141 6.23 -2.45 -23.19
CA ASP A 141 6.27 -1.19 -22.45
C ASP A 141 5.10 -1.12 -21.45
N ARG A 142 3.90 -1.52 -21.89
CA ARG A 142 2.72 -1.55 -21.01
C ARG A 142 2.90 -2.56 -19.86
N LYS A 143 3.38 -3.76 -20.14
CA LYS A 143 3.64 -4.78 -19.10
C LYS A 143 4.73 -4.33 -18.13
N GLU A 144 5.74 -3.63 -18.60
CA GLU A 144 6.80 -3.09 -17.76
C GLU A 144 6.25 -2.00 -16.82
N THR A 145 5.40 -1.10 -17.34
CA THR A 145 4.72 -0.11 -16.49
C THR A 145 3.78 -0.77 -15.47
N GLU A 146 3.02 -1.78 -15.89
CA GLU A 146 2.15 -2.55 -14.99
C GLU A 146 2.98 -3.28 -13.91
N ALA A 147 4.14 -3.85 -14.27
CA ALA A 147 5.03 -4.50 -13.33
C ALA A 147 5.64 -3.52 -12.32
N ALA A 148 6.05 -2.33 -12.76
CA ALA A 148 6.57 -1.28 -11.89
C ALA A 148 5.50 -0.78 -10.91
N GLU A 149 4.25 -0.60 -11.37
CA GLU A 149 3.13 -0.22 -10.50
C GLU A 149 2.86 -1.29 -9.41
N VAL A 150 2.92 -2.57 -9.77
CA VAL A 150 2.77 -3.67 -8.81
C VAL A 150 3.91 -3.71 -7.78
N GLU A 151 5.13 -3.43 -8.19
CA GLU A 151 6.28 -3.34 -7.27
C GLU A 151 6.11 -2.17 -6.28
N ASP A 152 5.72 -1.00 -6.77
CA ASP A 152 5.44 0.17 -5.93
C ASP A 152 4.33 -0.09 -4.91
N GLU A 153 3.26 -0.79 -5.32
CA GLU A 153 2.16 -1.21 -4.44
C GLU A 153 2.62 -2.21 -3.38
N ALA A 154 3.43 -3.21 -3.77
CA ALA A 154 3.99 -4.18 -2.82
C ALA A 154 4.88 -3.50 -1.77
N ASP A 155 5.66 -2.52 -2.19
CA ASP A 155 6.49 -1.70 -1.31
C ASP A 155 5.66 -0.82 -0.37
N ALA A 156 4.54 -0.26 -0.85
CA ALA A 156 3.61 0.48 0.00
C ALA A 156 3.01 -0.42 1.08
N VAL A 157 2.54 -1.61 0.70
CA VAL A 157 1.99 -2.61 1.64
C VAL A 157 3.04 -3.03 2.66
N ARG A 158 4.30 -3.23 2.24
CA ARG A 158 5.39 -3.56 3.18
C ARG A 158 5.59 -2.48 4.25
N ARG A 159 5.58 -1.20 3.88
CA ARG A 159 5.69 -0.10 4.86
C ARG A 159 4.50 -0.05 5.82
N ASP A 160 3.30 -0.34 5.33
CA ASP A 160 2.11 -0.40 6.18
C ASP A 160 2.19 -1.56 7.18
N ILE A 161 2.70 -2.73 6.76
CA ILE A 161 2.95 -3.86 7.65
C ILE A 161 3.93 -3.47 8.77
N ASP A 162 5.05 -2.85 8.43
CA ASP A 162 6.05 -2.42 9.43
C ASP A 162 5.42 -1.46 10.46
N MET A 163 4.57 -0.53 10.01
CA MET A 163 3.86 0.40 10.89
C MET A 163 2.83 -0.30 11.79
N ILE A 164 2.15 -1.34 11.27
CA ILE A 164 1.23 -2.16 12.05
C ILE A 164 2.00 -2.92 13.14
N ASP A 165 3.15 -3.50 12.80
CA ASP A 165 3.97 -4.24 13.77
C ASP A 165 4.49 -3.33 14.89
N GLU A 166 4.96 -2.12 14.56
CA GLU A 166 5.33 -1.10 15.56
C GLU A 166 4.17 -0.75 16.49
N HIS A 167 2.96 -0.57 15.94
CA HIS A 167 1.77 -0.36 16.75
C HIS A 167 1.48 -1.57 17.63
N ILE A 168 1.50 -2.79 17.09
CA ILE A 168 1.28 -4.02 17.86
C ILE A 168 2.23 -4.09 19.05
N ASP A 169 3.51 -3.76 18.88
CA ASP A 169 4.49 -3.79 19.96
C ASP A 169 4.25 -2.70 21.01
N MET A 170 3.83 -1.51 20.58
CA MET A 170 3.39 -0.45 21.51
C MET A 170 2.20 -0.91 22.34
N TRP A 171 1.20 -1.53 21.72
CA TRP A 171 0.00 -2.01 22.38
C TRP A 171 0.29 -3.18 23.33
N LYS A 172 1.17 -4.11 22.94
CA LYS A 172 1.67 -5.17 23.85
C LYS A 172 2.31 -4.57 25.09
N LYS A 173 3.15 -3.55 24.92
CA LYS A 173 3.80 -2.85 26.04
C LYS A 173 2.79 -2.13 26.93
N MET A 174 1.78 -1.48 26.35
CA MET A 174 0.71 -0.85 27.12
C MET A 174 -0.08 -1.88 27.94
N ASN A 175 -0.44 -3.01 27.32
CA ASN A 175 -1.16 -4.10 27.99
C ASN A 175 -0.32 -4.71 29.13
N GLU A 176 0.99 -4.86 28.94
CA GLU A 176 1.89 -5.31 30.01
C GLU A 176 1.92 -4.32 31.19
N LEU A 177 1.98 -3.01 30.93
CA LEU A 177 1.91 -2.00 31.98
C LEU A 177 0.56 -1.98 32.69
N GLU A 178 -0.54 -2.21 31.96
CA GLU A 178 -1.88 -2.32 32.53
C GLU A 178 -1.99 -3.52 33.47
N LYS A 179 -1.47 -4.69 33.07
CA LYS A 179 -1.37 -5.86 33.97
C LYS A 179 -0.52 -5.58 35.20
N GLN A 180 0.63 -4.92 35.05
CA GLN A 180 1.46 -4.54 36.19
C GLN A 180 0.73 -3.60 37.14
N LYS A 181 -0.03 -2.63 36.59
CA LYS A 181 -0.89 -1.75 37.38
C LYS A 181 -1.98 -2.54 38.10
N GLU A 182 -2.66 -3.47 37.42
CA GLU A 182 -3.68 -4.31 38.04
C GLU A 182 -3.13 -5.15 39.19
N VAL A 183 -1.95 -5.75 39.02
CA VAL A 183 -1.27 -6.51 40.08
C VAL A 183 -0.94 -5.60 41.27
N LEU A 184 -0.33 -4.45 41.05
CA LEU A 184 -0.01 -3.51 42.13
C LEU A 184 -1.26 -2.99 42.83
N MET A 185 -2.34 -2.71 42.09
CA MET A 185 -3.61 -2.30 42.66
C MET A 185 -4.27 -3.43 43.46
N ALA A 186 -4.15 -4.68 43.01
CA ALA A 186 -4.65 -5.84 43.73
C ALA A 186 -3.85 -6.10 45.02
N GLU A 187 -2.52 -6.02 44.96
CA GLU A 187 -1.62 -6.14 46.12
C GLU A 187 -1.87 -5.01 47.13
N ALA A 188 -2.05 -3.77 46.67
CA ALA A 188 -2.39 -2.65 47.54
C ALA A 188 -3.75 -2.84 48.21
N LYS A 189 -4.74 -3.34 47.46
CA LYS A 189 -6.06 -3.65 47.99
C LYS A 189 -6.03 -4.80 49.01
N GLU A 190 -5.22 -5.84 48.76
CA GLU A 190 -5.03 -6.95 49.70
C GLU A 190 -4.31 -6.49 50.98
N ARG A 191 -3.27 -5.66 50.84
CA ARG A 191 -2.58 -5.08 51.99
C ARG A 191 -3.52 -4.22 52.83
N LEU A 192 -4.32 -3.37 52.21
CA LEU A 192 -5.33 -2.56 52.90
C LEU A 192 -6.38 -3.44 53.59
N ALA A 193 -6.85 -4.51 52.92
CA ALA A 193 -7.81 -5.44 53.52
C ALA A 193 -7.23 -6.19 54.73
N ASN A 194 -5.97 -6.62 54.67
CA ASN A 194 -5.29 -7.26 55.81
C ASN A 194 -5.03 -6.28 56.96
N GLU A 195 -4.72 -5.01 56.68
CA GLU A 195 -4.54 -3.96 57.70
C GLU A 195 -5.87 -3.64 58.41
N ILE A 196 -7.00 -3.67 57.68
CA ILE A 196 -8.36 -3.55 58.25
C ILE A 196 -8.77 -4.78 59.07
N GLU A 197 -8.31 -5.99 58.72
CA GLU A 197 -8.59 -7.21 59.50
C GLU A 197 -7.69 -7.35 60.75
N GLU A 198 -6.48 -6.78 60.76
CA GLU A 198 -5.52 -6.86 61.89
C GLU A 198 -5.77 -5.80 62.97
N ASP A 199 -6.49 -4.71 62.66
CA ASP A 199 -6.86 -3.63 63.60
C ASP A 199 -8.32 -3.74 64.13
N GLY A 200 -8.86 -4.97 64.11
CA GLY A 200 -10.24 -5.28 64.49
C GLY A 200 -10.58 -5.27 65.99
N GLU A 201 -10.00 -4.36 66.80
CA GLU A 201 -10.46 -4.07 68.16
C GLU A 201 -10.21 -2.59 68.58
N ASP A 202 -10.75 -1.61 67.85
CA ASP A 202 -11.34 -0.42 68.51
C ASP A 202 -12.32 0.31 67.57
N GLU A 203 -13.54 0.50 68.05
CA GLU A 203 -14.57 1.31 67.39
C GLU A 203 -14.25 2.80 67.62
N GLU A 204 -13.63 3.49 66.65
CA GLU A 204 -13.85 4.93 66.48
C GLU A 204 -14.02 5.28 64.99
N GLU A 205 -15.23 5.74 64.64
CA GLU A 205 -15.52 6.38 63.36
C GLU A 205 -14.69 7.66 63.22
N GLU A 206 -13.52 7.58 62.57
CA GLU A 206 -12.93 8.72 61.88
C GLU A 206 -13.04 8.49 60.37
N ASP A 207 -14.01 9.20 59.79
CA ASP A 207 -14.22 9.43 58.36
C ASP A 207 -13.00 10.18 57.80
N SER A 208 -11.88 9.46 57.62
CA SER A 208 -10.69 9.96 56.95
C SER A 208 -10.86 9.73 55.45
N ASP A 209 -11.45 10.73 54.83
CA ASP A 209 -11.51 11.07 53.39
C ASP A 209 -10.07 11.19 52.82
N ASP A 210 -9.30 10.09 52.87
CA ASP A 210 -7.94 9.96 52.32
C ASP A 210 -7.97 9.22 50.98
N ASP A 211 -8.88 9.66 50.12
CA ASP A 211 -8.72 9.66 48.68
C ASP A 211 -7.66 10.69 48.27
N GLU A 212 -6.43 10.51 48.79
CA GLU A 212 -5.20 10.97 48.15
C GLU A 212 -5.11 10.28 46.78
N GLU A 213 -5.87 10.85 45.84
CA GLU A 213 -5.74 10.72 44.40
C GLU A 213 -4.25 10.77 44.12
N PHE A 214 -3.65 9.61 43.85
CA PHE A 214 -2.26 9.44 43.46
C PHE A 214 -1.95 10.50 42.41
N ASP A 215 -1.36 11.62 42.84
CA ASP A 215 -1.28 12.81 42.02
C ASP A 215 -0.21 12.55 40.95
N VAL A 216 -0.67 12.04 39.80
CA VAL A 216 0.16 11.79 38.62
C VAL A 216 0.83 13.10 38.16
N ASN A 217 0.35 14.25 38.62
CA ASN A 217 0.93 15.58 38.36
C ASN A 217 2.16 15.90 39.24
N CYS A 218 2.41 15.13 40.31
CA CYS A 218 3.62 15.21 41.15
C CYS A 218 4.87 14.61 40.47
N ILE A 219 4.68 13.76 39.45
CA ILE A 219 5.80 13.19 38.69
C ILE A 219 6.18 14.19 37.58
N ASP A 220 6.90 15.24 37.95
CA ASP A 220 7.45 16.19 36.98
C ASP A 220 8.48 15.48 36.08
N TRP A 221 8.05 15.09 34.87
CA TRP A 221 8.87 14.41 33.88
C TRP A 221 10.06 15.26 33.38
N ARG A 222 10.10 16.57 33.68
CA ARG A 222 11.26 17.43 33.42
C ARG A 222 12.39 17.26 34.43
N ALA A 223 12.13 16.68 35.60
CA ALA A 223 13.17 16.44 36.61
C ALA A 223 14.14 15.30 36.23
N ARG A 224 13.82 14.49 35.22
CA ARG A 224 14.58 13.30 34.79
C ARG A 224 15.62 13.58 33.69
N ARG A 225 16.29 14.74 33.75
CA ARG A 225 17.57 14.97 33.06
C ARG A 225 18.46 15.90 33.89
N VAL A 226 19.26 15.26 34.74
CA VAL A 226 20.63 15.69 35.06
C VAL A 226 21.51 14.46 34.86
#